data_AF-A9XAZ0-F1
#
_entry.id   AF-A9XAZ0-F1
#
_cell.length_a   1.000
_cell.length_b   1.000
_cell.length_c   1.000
_cell.angle_alpha   90.00
_cell.angle_beta   90.00
_cell.angle_gamma   90.00
#
_symmetry.space_group_name_H-M   'P 1'
#
loop_
_entity.id
_entity.type
_entity.pdbx_description
1 polymer ?
#
loop_
_entity_poly.entity_id
_entity_poly.type
_entity_poly.pdbx_seq_one_letter_code
_entity_poly.pdbx_strand_id
1 'polypeptide(L)'
;YVTEDGGYNAALLLSEWNKYGKSGTVIEDLNDRWFDWAPYLLFYRDSKKTIEDMDDYSRQIRQQYMGNRRFGIESYWDLQQLFTDILFKNSTQDSLDLHRKYGKSPAYAFVYDNPADTGIAHALSNRKDIDFGTVHGDDYFLIFENLVRDLKLRPDEQLISRNFINMLADFALSDNGILKYGECVFKDNVGSEKFELLSISKNGCENKQYVEFP
;
A
#
# COMPACT_ATOMS: atom_id res chain seq x y z
N TYR A 1 -3.18 -5.58 -2.34
CA TYR A 1 -2.46 -4.37 -1.89
C TYR A 1 -0.97 -4.67 -1.95
N VAL A 2 -0.12 -3.65 -1.95
CA VAL A 2 1.34 -3.84 -1.83
C VAL A 2 1.81 -3.46 -0.42
N THR A 3 2.93 -3.98 0.06
CA THR A 3 3.33 -3.85 1.48
C THR A 3 3.52 -2.41 1.95
N GLU A 4 3.99 -1.51 1.07
CA GLU A 4 4.19 -0.09 1.36
C GLU A 4 3.31 0.80 0.45
N ASP A 5 2.06 0.37 0.22
CA ASP A 5 1.08 1.03 -0.66
C ASP A 5 0.94 2.54 -0.37
N GLY A 6 0.98 2.90 0.91
CA GLY A 6 0.91 4.28 1.39
C GLY A 6 2.05 5.19 0.96
N GLY A 7 3.11 4.67 0.33
CA GLY A 7 4.11 5.51 -0.32
C GLY A 7 3.48 6.46 -1.34
N TYR A 8 2.35 6.07 -1.96
CA TYR A 8 1.44 7.01 -2.58
C TYR A 8 0.40 7.51 -1.55
N ASN A 9 0.43 8.76 -1.09
CA ASN A 9 1.31 9.86 -1.47
C ASN A 9 2.29 10.30 -0.36
N ALA A 10 2.52 9.47 0.67
CA ALA A 10 3.40 9.82 1.79
C ALA A 10 4.81 10.23 1.33
N ALA A 11 5.34 9.64 0.25
CA ALA A 11 6.67 9.95 -0.27
C ALA A 11 6.87 11.42 -0.64
N LEU A 12 5.80 12.16 -0.97
CA LEU A 12 5.87 13.61 -1.20
C LEU A 12 6.48 14.34 0.00
N LEU A 13 6.24 13.84 1.22
CA LEU A 13 6.73 14.45 2.45
C LEU A 13 8.26 14.40 2.59
N LEU A 14 8.94 13.51 1.85
CA LEU A 14 10.41 13.48 1.80
C LEU A 14 11.01 14.41 0.75
N SER A 15 10.17 15.16 0.01
CA SER A 15 10.66 16.21 -0.89
C SER A 15 11.45 17.25 -0.11
N GLU A 16 12.63 17.58 -0.62
CA GLU A 16 13.47 18.60 -0.04
C GLU A 16 12.99 19.99 -0.45
N TRP A 17 13.08 20.95 0.47
CA TRP A 17 12.88 22.36 0.19
C TRP A 17 14.09 23.17 0.61
N ASN A 18 14.40 24.22 -0.15
CA ASN A 18 15.46 25.17 0.14
C ASN A 18 14.89 26.59 0.12
N LYS A 19 14.81 27.23 1.29
CA LYS A 19 14.25 28.59 1.43
C LYS A 19 15.08 29.39 2.43
N TYR A 20 15.44 30.62 2.05
CA TYR A 20 16.11 31.59 2.93
C TYR A 20 17.36 31.05 3.65
N GLY A 21 18.18 30.27 2.95
CA GLY A 21 19.41 29.68 3.51
C GLY A 21 19.18 28.50 4.47
N LYS A 22 17.95 27.98 4.56
CA LYS A 22 17.62 26.73 5.26
C LYS A 22 17.20 25.66 4.27
N SER A 23 17.58 24.43 4.57
CA SER A 23 17.15 23.20 3.89
C SER A 23 16.36 22.35 4.88
N GLY A 24 15.35 21.64 4.39
CA GLY A 24 14.55 20.71 5.19
C GLY A 24 13.72 19.80 4.31
N THR A 25 12.89 18.98 4.94
CA THR A 25 11.93 18.10 4.23
C THR A 25 10.50 18.49 4.57
N VAL A 26 9.55 18.26 3.66
CA VAL A 26 8.14 18.63 3.88
C VAL A 26 7.54 17.90 5.09
N ILE A 27 8.03 16.70 5.44
CA ILE A 27 7.58 15.93 6.60
C ILE A 27 7.78 16.69 7.92
N GLU A 28 8.77 17.57 8.01
CA GLU A 28 9.06 18.33 9.23
C GLU A 28 7.94 19.30 9.58
N ASP A 29 7.21 19.82 8.56
CA ASP A 29 6.06 20.72 8.74
C ASP A 29 4.91 20.03 9.50
N LEU A 30 4.81 18.70 9.43
CA LEU A 30 3.79 17.95 10.16
C LEU A 30 3.94 18.05 11.68
N ASN A 31 5.12 18.42 12.20
CA ASN A 31 5.26 18.65 13.65
C ASN A 31 4.34 19.77 14.15
N ASP A 32 4.05 20.76 13.31
CA ASP A 32 3.22 21.92 13.65
C ASP A 32 1.86 21.89 12.95
N ARG A 33 1.74 21.16 11.83
CA ARG A 33 0.57 21.16 10.94
C ARG A 33 -0.24 19.86 10.97
N TRP A 34 0.07 18.92 11.85
CA TRP A 34 -0.58 17.60 11.87
C TRP A 34 -2.11 17.68 11.90
N PHE A 35 -2.69 18.46 12.82
CA PHE A 35 -4.14 18.59 12.96
C PHE A 35 -4.81 19.27 11.76
N ASP A 36 -4.07 20.14 11.07
CA ASP A 36 -4.57 20.78 9.85
C ASP A 36 -4.54 19.83 8.65
N TRP A 37 -3.47 19.04 8.50
CA TRP A 37 -3.16 18.34 7.25
C TRP A 37 -3.62 16.88 7.27
N ALA A 38 -3.50 16.18 8.39
CA ALA A 38 -3.85 14.77 8.49
C ALA A 38 -5.28 14.46 8.02
N PRO A 39 -6.32 15.27 8.32
CA PRO A 39 -7.68 15.00 7.85
C PRO A 39 -7.83 15.00 6.32
N TYR A 40 -7.01 15.79 5.61
CA TYR A 40 -6.98 15.83 4.15
C TYR A 40 -6.13 14.71 3.57
N LEU A 41 -4.94 14.48 4.14
CA LEU A 41 -4.03 13.43 3.69
C LEU A 41 -4.64 12.03 3.85
N LEU A 42 -5.50 11.85 4.86
CA LEU A 42 -6.09 10.57 5.25
C LEU A 42 -7.61 10.54 5.07
N PHE A 43 -8.18 11.49 4.32
CA PHE A 43 -9.58 11.53 3.88
C PHE A 43 -10.66 11.42 4.98
N TYR A 44 -10.38 11.90 6.20
CA TYR A 44 -11.38 11.92 7.27
C TYR A 44 -11.90 13.32 7.62
N ARG A 45 -11.49 14.35 6.88
CA ARG A 45 -12.00 15.71 7.10
C ARG A 45 -13.53 15.82 7.03
N ASP A 46 -14.11 15.21 6.00
CA ASP A 46 -15.55 15.36 5.72
C ASP A 46 -16.40 14.21 6.29
N SER A 47 -15.76 13.24 6.99
CA SER A 47 -16.44 12.10 7.60
C SER A 47 -16.56 12.21 9.13
N LYS A 48 -15.84 13.13 9.78
CA LYS A 48 -16.00 13.46 11.20
C LYS A 48 -17.04 14.58 11.37
N LYS A 49 -17.83 14.50 12.45
CA LYS A 49 -18.95 15.43 12.69
C LYS A 49 -18.50 16.76 13.28
N THR A 50 -17.44 16.74 14.07
CA THR A 50 -16.93 17.90 14.79
C THR A 50 -15.41 18.03 14.61
N ILE A 51 -14.89 19.24 14.85
CA ILE A 51 -13.44 19.49 14.89
C ILE A 51 -12.79 18.68 16.00
N GLU A 52 -13.47 18.55 17.15
CA GLU A 52 -12.99 17.76 18.29
C GLU A 52 -12.80 16.28 17.91
N ASP A 53 -13.78 15.65 17.25
CA ASP A 53 -13.67 14.26 16.78
C ASP A 53 -12.51 14.08 15.78
N MET A 54 -12.28 15.09 14.94
CA MET A 54 -11.21 15.10 13.94
C MET A 54 -9.83 15.21 14.60
N ASP A 55 -9.69 16.09 15.59
CA ASP A 55 -8.45 16.28 16.34
C ASP A 55 -8.17 15.08 17.26
N ASP A 56 -9.20 14.51 17.88
CA ASP A 56 -9.11 13.28 18.67
C ASP A 56 -8.58 12.13 17.84
N TYR A 57 -9.17 11.91 16.65
CA TYR A 57 -8.73 10.87 15.74
C TYR A 57 -7.29 11.12 15.26
N SER A 58 -6.97 12.36 14.90
CA SER A 58 -5.60 12.77 14.51
C SER A 58 -4.59 12.47 15.63
N ARG A 59 -4.94 12.75 16.90
CA ARG A 59 -4.10 12.42 18.07
C ARG A 59 -3.91 10.92 18.22
N GLN A 60 -4.99 10.16 18.13
CA GLN A 60 -4.99 8.71 18.32
C GLN A 60 -4.08 8.01 17.31
N ILE A 61 -4.27 8.28 16.01
CA ILE A 61 -3.48 7.62 14.97
C ILE A 61 -2.02 8.05 14.99
N ARG A 62 -1.73 9.32 15.30
CA ARG A 62 -0.33 9.74 15.51
C ARG A 62 0.30 8.99 16.67
N GLN A 63 -0.40 8.87 17.80
CA GLN A 63 0.13 8.17 18.97
C GLN A 63 0.38 6.68 18.68
N GLN A 64 -0.50 6.03 17.92
CA GLN A 64 -0.39 4.61 17.60
C GLN A 64 0.83 4.29 16.72
N TYR A 65 1.11 5.09 15.69
CA TYR A 65 2.18 4.80 14.72
C TYR A 65 3.47 5.55 15.05
N MET A 66 3.38 6.83 15.43
CA MET A 66 4.55 7.68 15.65
C MET A 66 4.96 7.74 17.13
N GLY A 67 4.03 7.49 18.04
CA GLY A 67 4.22 7.71 19.47
C GLY A 67 4.62 9.17 19.78
N ASN A 68 5.69 9.34 20.56
CA ASN A 68 6.23 10.65 20.91
C ASN A 68 7.29 11.17 19.93
N ARG A 69 7.58 10.44 18.84
CA ARG A 69 8.61 10.84 17.88
C ARG A 69 8.19 12.09 17.12
N ARG A 70 9.19 12.89 16.75
CA ARG A 70 9.00 14.01 15.82
C ARG A 70 8.85 13.47 14.39
N PHE A 71 8.08 14.18 13.57
CA PHE A 71 8.05 13.92 12.14
C PHE A 71 9.38 14.35 11.52
N GLY A 72 10.01 13.43 10.80
CA GLY A 72 11.30 13.60 10.13
C GLY A 72 11.61 12.35 9.31
N ILE A 73 12.75 12.35 8.60
CA ILE A 73 13.15 11.23 7.74
C ILE A 73 13.20 9.92 8.53
N GLU A 74 13.74 9.92 9.75
CA GLU A 74 13.87 8.72 10.59
C GLU A 74 12.54 8.08 10.99
N SER A 75 11.46 8.86 11.01
CA SER A 75 10.13 8.38 11.38
C SER A 75 9.19 8.23 10.18
N TYR A 76 9.72 8.38 8.97
CA TYR A 76 8.97 8.30 7.72
C TYR A 76 8.28 6.95 7.52
N TRP A 77 8.98 5.83 7.76
CA TRP A 77 8.44 4.51 7.46
C TRP A 77 7.21 4.17 8.32
N ASP A 78 7.16 4.63 9.57
CA ASP A 78 5.96 4.48 10.40
C ASP A 78 4.79 5.34 9.92
N LEU A 79 5.09 6.53 9.39
CA LEU A 79 4.09 7.37 8.75
C LEU A 79 3.61 6.75 7.42
N GLN A 80 4.51 6.16 6.64
CA GLN A 80 4.17 5.41 5.43
C GLN A 80 3.29 4.20 5.76
N GLN A 81 3.56 3.50 6.87
CA GLN A 81 2.69 2.42 7.35
C GLN A 81 1.29 2.94 7.68
N LEU A 82 1.19 4.08 8.38
CA LEU A 82 -0.11 4.72 8.66
C LEU A 82 -0.89 5.01 7.37
N PHE A 83 -0.23 5.53 6.34
CA PHE A 83 -0.85 5.79 5.04
C PHE A 83 -1.27 4.48 4.36
N THR A 84 -0.43 3.45 4.41
CA THR A 84 -0.74 2.12 3.85
C THR A 84 -1.99 1.56 4.49
N ASP A 85 -2.05 1.62 5.82
CA ASP A 85 -3.15 1.05 6.59
C ASP A 85 -4.46 1.79 6.32
N ILE A 86 -4.47 3.11 6.43
CA ILE A 86 -5.70 3.90 6.29
C ILE A 86 -6.18 3.99 4.84
N LEU A 87 -5.28 4.19 3.88
CA LEU A 87 -5.67 4.44 2.50
C LEU A 87 -5.97 3.16 1.71
N PHE A 88 -5.33 2.03 2.07
CA PHE A 88 -5.36 0.82 1.25
C PHE A 88 -5.68 -0.46 2.03
N LYS A 89 -4.91 -0.78 3.07
CA LYS A 89 -4.98 -2.10 3.72
C LYS A 89 -6.31 -2.33 4.43
N ASN A 90 -6.74 -1.39 5.26
CA ASN A 90 -7.94 -1.54 6.09
C ASN A 90 -9.20 -1.74 5.22
N SER A 91 -9.35 -0.92 4.18
CA SER A 91 -10.48 -1.04 3.24
C SER A 91 -10.42 -2.32 2.42
N THR A 92 -9.23 -2.81 2.07
CA THR A 92 -9.05 -4.13 1.43
C THR A 92 -9.52 -5.26 2.36
N GLN A 93 -9.10 -5.22 3.62
CA GLN A 93 -9.51 -6.21 4.61
C GLN A 93 -11.02 -6.18 4.85
N ASP A 94 -11.60 -4.99 5.09
CA ASP A 94 -13.03 -4.83 5.37
C ASP A 94 -13.88 -5.29 4.17
N SER A 95 -13.44 -4.98 2.95
CA SER A 95 -14.10 -5.43 1.72
C SER A 95 -14.09 -6.95 1.63
N LEU A 96 -12.93 -7.58 1.85
CA LEU A 96 -12.83 -9.04 1.83
C LEU A 96 -13.67 -9.68 2.94
N ASP A 97 -13.72 -9.09 4.12
CA ASP A 97 -14.51 -9.57 5.25
C ASP A 97 -16.02 -9.56 4.97
N LEU A 98 -16.52 -8.47 4.38
CA LEU A 98 -17.91 -8.36 3.98
C LEU A 98 -18.25 -9.36 2.87
N HIS A 99 -17.42 -9.45 1.82
CA HIS A 99 -17.65 -10.38 0.71
C HIS A 99 -17.59 -11.85 1.14
N ARG A 100 -16.66 -12.24 2.02
CA ARG A 100 -16.53 -13.62 2.47
C ARG A 100 -17.66 -14.08 3.41
N LYS A 101 -18.26 -13.15 4.16
CA LYS A 101 -19.33 -13.44 5.13
C LYS A 101 -20.72 -13.43 4.49
N TYR A 102 -20.96 -12.51 3.56
CA TYR A 102 -22.30 -12.27 3.02
C TYR A 102 -22.44 -12.58 1.52
N GLY A 103 -21.31 -12.70 0.80
CA GLY A 103 -21.28 -13.10 -0.59
C GLY A 103 -21.39 -14.62 -0.78
N LYS A 104 -21.66 -15.02 -2.02
CA LYS A 104 -21.66 -16.43 -2.46
C LYS A 104 -20.64 -16.72 -3.57
N SER A 105 -20.19 -15.68 -4.26
CA SER A 105 -19.14 -15.78 -5.28
C SER A 105 -17.77 -15.86 -4.58
N PRO A 106 -16.80 -16.60 -5.15
CA PRO A 106 -15.46 -16.65 -4.59
C PRO A 106 -14.83 -15.27 -4.41
N ALA A 107 -14.12 -15.07 -3.30
CA ALA A 107 -13.45 -13.82 -2.97
C ALA A 107 -11.96 -14.08 -2.67
N TYR A 108 -11.09 -13.45 -3.44
CA TYR A 108 -9.64 -13.67 -3.41
C TYR A 108 -8.89 -12.40 -3.08
N ALA A 109 -7.72 -12.53 -2.45
CA ALA A 109 -6.83 -11.41 -2.19
C ALA A 109 -5.36 -11.82 -2.25
N PHE A 110 -4.49 -10.86 -2.59
CA PHE A 110 -3.05 -10.99 -2.44
C PHE A 110 -2.42 -9.76 -1.79
N VAL A 111 -1.24 -9.97 -1.22
CA VAL A 111 -0.28 -8.93 -0.85
C VAL A 111 1.01 -9.14 -1.64
N TYR A 112 1.52 -8.06 -2.25
CA TYR A 112 2.74 -8.09 -3.06
C TYR A 112 3.89 -7.37 -2.34
N ASP A 113 5.04 -8.04 -2.28
CA ASP A 113 6.28 -7.59 -1.63
C ASP A 113 7.48 -7.91 -2.54
N ASN A 114 7.79 -6.97 -3.42
CA ASN A 114 8.97 -7.00 -4.26
C ASN A 114 9.24 -5.56 -4.77
N PRO A 115 10.06 -4.78 -4.07
CA PRO A 115 10.32 -3.39 -4.42
C PRO A 115 10.82 -3.22 -5.86
N ALA A 116 10.29 -2.23 -6.58
CA ALA A 116 10.85 -1.79 -7.85
C ALA A 116 12.11 -0.94 -7.62
N ASP A 117 13.05 -0.94 -8.58
CA ASP A 117 14.27 -0.11 -8.49
C ASP A 117 13.95 1.39 -8.55
N THR A 118 12.86 1.76 -9.22
CA THR A 118 12.33 3.12 -9.28
C THR A 118 10.81 3.04 -9.50
N GLY A 119 10.05 3.95 -8.89
CA GLY A 119 8.60 3.93 -8.85
C GLY A 119 8.00 5.27 -8.41
N ILE A 120 6.71 5.28 -8.06
CA ILE A 120 5.97 6.53 -7.82
C ILE A 120 6.49 7.33 -6.62
N ALA A 121 7.02 6.67 -5.58
CA ALA A 121 7.62 7.36 -4.44
C ALA A 121 8.83 8.21 -4.84
N HIS A 122 9.68 7.72 -5.74
CA HIS A 122 10.83 8.45 -6.27
C HIS A 122 10.41 9.69 -7.06
N ALA A 123 9.35 9.56 -7.86
CA ALA A 123 8.79 10.68 -8.62
C ALA A 123 8.17 11.74 -7.69
N LEU A 124 7.45 11.32 -6.63
CA LEU A 124 6.83 12.23 -5.66
C LEU A 124 7.83 12.96 -4.79
N SER A 125 8.88 12.26 -4.34
CA SER A 125 9.91 12.80 -3.43
C SER A 125 11.04 13.53 -4.16
N ASN A 126 11.12 13.36 -5.49
CA ASN A 126 12.20 13.87 -6.34
C ASN A 126 13.60 13.48 -5.85
N ARG A 127 13.75 12.26 -5.31
CA ARG A 127 15.02 11.72 -4.81
C ARG A 127 15.13 10.22 -5.09
N LYS A 128 16.36 9.70 -5.07
CA LYS A 128 16.71 8.30 -5.42
C LYS A 128 17.59 7.59 -4.38
N ASP A 129 17.83 8.25 -3.26
CA ASP A 129 18.70 7.80 -2.18
C ASP A 129 17.93 7.19 -1.00
N ILE A 130 16.62 6.98 -1.15
CA ILE A 130 15.74 6.38 -0.14
C ILE A 130 15.12 5.11 -0.73
N ASP A 131 15.19 4.04 0.06
CA ASP A 131 14.44 2.81 -0.21
C ASP A 131 13.06 2.92 0.45
N PHE A 132 12.03 2.94 -0.39
CA PHE A 132 10.64 3.11 0.03
C PHE A 132 9.91 1.78 0.26
N GLY A 133 10.52 0.65 -0.10
CA GLY A 133 9.84 -0.65 -0.14
C GLY A 133 8.99 -0.83 -1.40
N THR A 134 7.96 -1.67 -1.31
CA THR A 134 7.06 -1.99 -2.42
C THR A 134 5.90 -1.01 -2.45
N VAL A 135 6.00 0.01 -3.30
CA VAL A 135 5.09 1.17 -3.29
C VAL A 135 3.95 0.99 -4.29
N HIS A 136 2.85 1.74 -4.09
CA HIS A 136 1.67 1.78 -4.95
C HIS A 136 1.99 1.67 -6.44
N GLY A 137 1.46 0.61 -7.06
CA GLY A 137 1.59 0.35 -8.49
C GLY A 137 2.82 -0.47 -8.89
N ASP A 138 3.77 -0.77 -7.99
CA ASP A 138 4.94 -1.58 -8.33
C ASP A 138 4.57 -2.95 -8.93
N ASP A 139 3.45 -3.53 -8.49
CA ASP A 139 2.83 -4.73 -9.06
C ASP A 139 2.07 -4.45 -10.37
N TYR A 140 1.17 -3.48 -10.36
CA TYR A 140 0.29 -3.17 -11.49
C TYR A 140 1.07 -2.73 -12.73
N PHE A 141 2.19 -2.03 -12.53
CA PHE A 141 3.05 -1.57 -13.60
C PHE A 141 3.89 -2.67 -14.25
N LEU A 142 3.86 -3.90 -13.71
CA LEU A 142 4.35 -5.09 -14.39
C LEU A 142 3.33 -5.67 -15.38
N ILE A 143 2.06 -5.24 -15.30
CA ILE A 143 0.98 -5.64 -16.20
C ILE A 143 0.84 -4.61 -17.32
N PHE A 144 0.81 -3.33 -16.94
CA PHE A 144 0.69 -2.21 -17.86
C PHE A 144 1.85 -1.24 -17.65
N GLU A 145 2.76 -1.17 -18.61
CA GLU A 145 3.95 -0.34 -18.53
C GLU A 145 3.62 1.16 -18.49
N ASN A 146 4.51 1.93 -17.88
CA ASN A 146 4.39 3.39 -17.80
C ASN A 146 5.77 4.06 -17.62
N LEU A 147 5.77 5.39 -17.54
CA LEU A 147 6.98 6.21 -17.49
C LEU A 147 7.57 6.43 -16.08
N VAL A 148 6.88 5.99 -15.02
CA VAL A 148 7.28 6.19 -13.63
C VAL A 148 8.28 5.12 -13.17
N ARG A 149 8.23 3.93 -13.77
CA ARG A 149 9.17 2.83 -13.51
C ARG A 149 10.18 2.67 -14.64
N ASP A 150 11.26 1.93 -14.38
CA ASP A 150 12.23 1.57 -15.41
C ASP A 150 11.60 0.69 -16.50
N LEU A 151 11.86 1.04 -17.77
CA LEU A 151 11.36 0.30 -18.94
C LEU A 151 11.92 -1.13 -19.01
N LYS A 152 13.13 -1.34 -18.48
CA LYS A 152 13.78 -2.65 -18.48
C LYS A 152 13.50 -3.36 -17.16
N LEU A 153 12.57 -4.30 -17.19
CA LEU A 153 12.25 -5.16 -16.04
C LEU A 153 13.44 -6.05 -15.66
N ARG A 154 13.66 -6.22 -14.35
CA ARG A 154 14.59 -7.21 -13.82
C ARG A 154 14.15 -8.64 -14.17
N PRO A 155 15.03 -9.65 -14.16
CA PRO A 155 14.65 -11.03 -14.50
C PRO A 155 13.50 -11.60 -13.66
N ASP A 156 13.46 -11.30 -12.36
CA ASP A 156 12.36 -11.67 -11.44
C ASP A 156 11.05 -10.97 -11.84
N GLU A 157 11.10 -9.67 -12.12
CA GLU A 157 9.95 -8.88 -12.53
C GLU A 157 9.37 -9.32 -13.87
N GLN A 158 10.20 -9.76 -14.82
CA GLN A 158 9.72 -10.34 -16.08
C GLN A 158 8.92 -11.63 -15.86
N LEU A 159 9.33 -12.46 -14.88
CA LEU A 159 8.58 -13.65 -14.51
C LEU A 159 7.27 -13.28 -13.81
N ILE A 160 7.32 -12.34 -12.86
CA ILE A 160 6.15 -11.85 -12.14
C ILE A 160 5.13 -11.21 -13.11
N SER A 161 5.59 -10.40 -14.06
CA SER A 161 4.78 -9.80 -15.13
C SER A 161 4.04 -10.85 -15.94
N ARG A 162 4.75 -11.88 -16.44
CA ARG A 162 4.13 -13.01 -17.16
C ARG A 162 3.09 -13.73 -16.30
N ASN A 163 3.39 -13.95 -15.02
CA ASN A 163 2.45 -14.60 -14.10
C ASN A 163 1.17 -13.76 -13.90
N PHE A 164 1.27 -12.44 -13.75
CA PHE A 164 0.10 -11.57 -13.64
C PHE A 164 -0.72 -11.52 -14.93
N ILE A 165 -0.08 -11.40 -16.09
CA ILE A 165 -0.77 -11.37 -17.39
C ILE A 165 -1.53 -12.67 -17.62
N ASN A 166 -0.89 -13.82 -17.37
CA ASN A 166 -1.54 -15.13 -17.49
C ASN A 166 -2.65 -15.30 -16.46
N MET A 167 -2.45 -14.86 -15.20
CA MET A 167 -3.48 -14.89 -14.17
C MET A 167 -4.76 -14.19 -14.62
N LEU A 168 -4.65 -12.99 -15.20
CA LEU A 168 -5.81 -12.25 -15.69
C LEU A 168 -6.46 -12.90 -16.92
N ALA A 169 -5.65 -13.38 -17.87
CA ALA A 169 -6.14 -14.08 -19.05
C ALA A 169 -6.90 -15.36 -18.69
N ASP A 170 -6.32 -16.19 -17.83
CA ASP A 170 -6.91 -17.44 -17.37
C ASP A 170 -8.17 -17.19 -16.54
N PHE A 171 -8.17 -16.16 -15.69
CA PHE A 171 -9.36 -15.81 -14.89
C PHE A 171 -10.52 -15.34 -15.75
N ALA A 172 -10.27 -14.57 -16.81
CA ALA A 172 -11.30 -14.13 -17.75
C ALA A 172 -11.92 -15.30 -18.54
N LEU A 173 -11.17 -16.39 -18.73
CA LEU A 173 -11.61 -17.60 -19.43
C LEU A 173 -12.08 -18.72 -18.48
N SER A 174 -12.08 -18.48 -17.17
CA SER A 174 -12.34 -19.49 -16.15
C SER A 174 -13.83 -19.80 -16.03
N ASP A 175 -14.23 -21.03 -16.34
CA ASP A 175 -15.62 -21.50 -16.23
C ASP A 175 -16.11 -21.63 -14.77
N ASN A 176 -15.17 -21.82 -13.83
CA ASN A 176 -15.48 -22.10 -12.42
C ASN A 176 -14.95 -21.01 -11.46
N GLY A 177 -14.43 -19.90 -12.00
CA GLY A 177 -13.93 -18.78 -11.21
C GLY A 177 -12.68 -19.08 -10.41
N ILE A 178 -11.91 -20.13 -10.75
CA ILE A 178 -10.59 -20.38 -10.16
C ILE A 178 -9.62 -19.28 -10.61
N LEU A 179 -8.91 -18.69 -9.66
CA LEU A 179 -7.84 -17.72 -9.88
C LEU A 179 -6.48 -18.34 -9.53
N LYS A 180 -5.49 -18.21 -10.42
CA LYS A 180 -4.13 -18.76 -10.23
C LYS A 180 -3.06 -17.74 -10.61
N TYR A 181 -2.05 -17.57 -9.76
CA TYR A 181 -0.84 -16.79 -10.04
C TYR A 181 0.37 -17.72 -10.10
N GLY A 182 1.02 -17.82 -11.25
CA GLY A 182 2.12 -18.76 -11.45
C GLY A 182 1.71 -20.19 -11.09
N GLU A 183 2.32 -20.78 -10.07
CA GLU A 183 1.95 -22.11 -9.54
C GLU A 183 0.96 -22.08 -8.37
N CYS A 184 0.64 -20.91 -7.82
CA CYS A 184 -0.24 -20.78 -6.66
C CYS A 184 -1.69 -20.57 -7.10
N VAL A 185 -2.56 -21.50 -6.71
CA VAL A 185 -4.01 -21.30 -6.78
C VAL A 185 -4.44 -20.45 -5.59
N PHE A 186 -5.19 -19.38 -5.84
CA PHE A 186 -5.76 -18.57 -4.77
C PHE A 186 -6.79 -19.38 -4.01
N LYS A 187 -6.80 -19.23 -2.68
CA LYS A 187 -7.84 -19.82 -1.85
C LYS A 187 -9.02 -18.87 -1.70
N ASP A 188 -10.22 -19.41 -1.87
CA ASP A 188 -11.46 -18.69 -1.65
C ASP A 188 -11.63 -18.36 -0.16
N ASN A 189 -11.97 -17.11 0.14
CA ASN A 189 -12.23 -16.64 1.48
C ASN A 189 -13.65 -17.00 1.98
N VAL A 190 -14.61 -17.29 1.09
CA VAL A 190 -16.01 -17.53 1.48
C VAL A 190 -16.10 -18.67 2.50
N GLY A 191 -16.71 -18.38 3.65
CA GLY A 191 -16.86 -19.34 4.76
C GLY A 191 -15.60 -19.61 5.59
N SER A 192 -14.46 -19.02 5.26
CA SER A 192 -13.21 -19.15 6.03
C SER A 192 -13.21 -18.23 7.26
N GLU A 193 -12.85 -18.78 8.43
CA GLU A 193 -12.73 -18.01 9.67
C GLU A 193 -11.57 -17.00 9.61
N LYS A 194 -10.41 -17.44 9.11
CA LYS A 194 -9.24 -16.60 8.85
C LYS A 194 -9.24 -16.10 7.41
N PHE A 195 -8.60 -14.96 7.18
CA PHE A 195 -8.35 -14.46 5.84
C PHE A 195 -7.33 -15.36 5.14
N GLU A 196 -7.65 -15.79 3.93
CA GLU A 196 -6.73 -16.45 3.02
C GLU A 196 -6.15 -15.38 2.07
N LEU A 197 -4.87 -15.08 2.24
CA LEU A 197 -4.17 -14.01 1.54
C LEU A 197 -2.94 -14.59 0.83
N LEU A 198 -2.91 -14.49 -0.50
CA LEU A 198 -1.75 -14.93 -1.27
C LEU A 198 -0.60 -13.91 -1.09
N SER A 199 0.50 -14.35 -0.50
CA SER A 199 1.73 -13.56 -0.42
C SER A 199 2.53 -13.79 -1.70
N ILE A 200 2.80 -12.72 -2.46
CA ILE A 200 3.62 -12.76 -3.68
C ILE A 200 4.90 -11.96 -3.41
N SER A 201 6.05 -12.56 -3.71
CA SER A 201 7.36 -11.94 -3.57
C SER A 201 8.29 -12.27 -4.73
N LYS A 202 9.49 -11.70 -4.72
CA LYS A 202 10.55 -12.03 -5.70
C LYS A 202 10.88 -13.53 -5.79
N ASN A 203 10.67 -14.27 -4.70
CA ASN A 203 11.04 -15.68 -4.59
C ASN A 203 9.89 -16.64 -4.93
N GLY A 204 8.69 -16.13 -5.21
CA GLY A 204 7.50 -16.94 -5.50
C GLY A 204 6.28 -16.49 -4.71
N CYS A 205 5.31 -17.40 -4.56
CA CYS A 205 4.02 -17.14 -3.94
C CYS A 205 3.65 -18.21 -2.90
N GLU A 206 2.86 -17.83 -1.90
CA GLU A 206 2.37 -18.73 -0.85
C GLU A 206 1.04 -18.23 -0.27
N ASN A 207 0.04 -19.11 -0.10
CA ASN A 207 -1.19 -18.75 0.61
C ASN A 207 -0.92 -18.74 2.12
N LYS A 208 -1.21 -17.61 2.77
CA LYS A 208 -1.06 -17.43 4.21
C LYS A 208 -2.41 -17.11 4.86
N GLN A 209 -2.56 -17.55 6.10
CA GLN A 209 -3.78 -17.34 6.89
C GLN A 209 -3.57 -16.28 7.97
N TYR A 210 -4.52 -15.36 8.09
CA TYR A 210 -4.44 -14.25 9.01
C TYR A 210 -5.74 -14.02 9.79
N VAL A 211 -5.62 -13.59 11.04
CA VAL A 211 -6.79 -13.06 11.80
C VAL A 211 -7.09 -11.62 11.33
N GLU A 212 -6.03 -10.83 11.16
CA GLU A 212 -6.02 -9.50 10.54
C GLU A 212 -4.82 -9.44 9.60
N PHE A 213 -4.94 -8.66 8.54
CA PHE A 213 -3.90 -8.47 7.53
C PHE A 213 -2.59 -8.03 8.19
N PRO A 214 -1.44 -8.54 7.71
CA PRO A 214 -0.14 -8.19 8.26
C PRO A 214 0.20 -6.70 8.10
#